data_AF-A0A9E2Y1H3-F1
#
_entry.id   AF-A0A9E2Y1H3-F1
#
_cell.length_a   1.000
_cell.length_b   1.000
_cell.length_c   1.000
_cell.angle_alpha   90.00
_cell.angle_beta   90.00
_cell.angle_gamma   90.00
#
_symmetry.space_group_name_H-M   'P 1'
#
loop_
_entity.id
_entity.type
_entity.pdbx_description
1 polymer ?
#
loop_
_entity_poly.entity_id
_entity_poly.type
_entity_poly.pdbx_seq_one_letter_code
_entity_poly.pdbx_strand_id
1 'polypeptide(L)'
;TPIYCTKIASRLARTFTDRHGLRDLCKELLNIDLSKQQQSSDWGAETLTEEQLRYAASDVLHLHALRSRLDAMLAREGREQLAGACFDFLPHRVLLDLGGWSEQDIFAH
;
A
#
# COMPACT_ATOMS: atom_id res chain seq x y z
N THR A 1 13.32 -3.71 -11.00
CA THR A 1 12.58 -2.43 -11.04
C THR A 1 12.32 -2.02 -9.61
N PRO A 2 12.57 -0.76 -9.19
CA PRO A 2 12.34 -0.36 -7.80
C PRO A 2 10.85 -0.47 -7.45
N ILE A 3 10.55 -0.90 -6.21
CA ILE A 3 9.18 -1.03 -5.69
C ILE A 3 8.70 0.36 -5.23
N TYR A 4 7.41 0.64 -5.31
CA TYR A 4 6.80 1.80 -4.66
C TYR A 4 5.64 1.33 -3.77
N CYS A 5 5.68 1.67 -2.48
CA CYS A 5 4.64 1.28 -1.53
C CYS A 5 3.79 2.49 -1.11
N THR A 6 2.55 2.56 -1.62
CA THR A 6 1.60 3.64 -1.29
C THR A 6 1.27 3.70 0.20
N LYS A 7 1.29 2.56 0.91
CA LYS A 7 1.07 2.52 2.36
C LYS A 7 2.21 3.20 3.13
N ILE A 8 3.47 2.93 2.77
CA ILE A 8 4.64 3.58 3.38
C ILE A 8 4.63 5.08 3.08
N ALA A 9 4.44 5.45 1.81
CA ALA A 9 4.34 6.85 1.40
C ALA A 9 3.22 7.60 2.18
N SER A 10 2.06 6.96 2.32
CA SER A 10 0.94 7.49 3.10
C SER A 10 1.28 7.68 4.57
N ARG A 11 1.92 6.72 5.23
CA ARG A 11 2.35 6.85 6.64
C ARG A 11 3.35 7.99 6.83
N LEU A 12 4.26 8.17 5.88
CA LEU A 12 5.25 9.23 5.93
C LEU A 12 4.67 10.61 5.59
N ALA A 13 3.68 10.71 4.71
CA ALA A 13 3.15 12.01 4.26
C ALA A 13 1.85 12.46 4.98
N ARG A 14 0.99 11.52 5.40
CA ARG A 14 -0.34 11.79 5.98
C ARG A 14 -0.33 11.55 7.49
N THR A 15 0.52 12.26 8.23
CA THR A 15 0.72 12.07 9.69
C THR A 15 -0.44 12.55 10.58
N PHE A 16 -1.49 13.12 10.00
CA PHE A 16 -2.69 13.57 10.69
C PHE A 16 -3.78 12.48 10.80
N THR A 17 -3.53 11.28 10.25
CA THR A 17 -4.46 10.16 10.31
C THR A 17 -3.72 8.85 10.54
N ASP A 18 -4.42 7.86 11.08
CA ASP A 18 -4.02 6.46 11.22
C ASP A 18 -4.54 5.58 10.05
N ARG A 19 -5.37 6.13 9.16
CA ARG A 19 -5.99 5.40 8.04
C ARG A 19 -5.15 5.43 6.78
N HIS A 20 -4.39 4.35 6.55
CA HIS A 20 -3.49 4.20 5.40
C HIS A 20 -3.84 3.01 4.48
N GLY A 21 -5.03 2.45 4.60
CA GLY A 21 -5.52 1.40 3.70
C GLY A 21 -5.89 1.94 2.31
N LEU A 22 -5.84 1.08 1.29
CA LEU A 22 -6.12 1.45 -0.10
C LEU A 22 -7.49 2.14 -0.28
N ARG A 23 -8.56 1.58 0.29
CA ARG A 23 -9.91 2.18 0.25
C ARG A 23 -9.92 3.61 0.79
N ASP A 24 -9.31 3.82 1.96
CA ASP A 24 -9.33 5.12 2.63
C ASP A 24 -8.49 6.14 1.85
N LEU A 25 -7.38 5.70 1.24
CA LEU A 25 -6.58 6.49 0.31
C LEU A 25 -7.35 6.89 -0.95
N CYS A 26 -8.03 5.95 -1.61
CA CYS A 26 -8.87 6.24 -2.78
C CYS A 26 -10.00 7.22 -2.43
N LYS A 27 -10.64 7.04 -1.26
CA LYS A 27 -11.72 7.89 -0.82
C LYS A 27 -11.26 9.31 -0.53
N GLU A 28 -10.17 9.48 0.21
CA GLU A 28 -9.70 10.81 0.62
C GLU A 28 -8.98 11.57 -0.50
N LEU A 29 -8.10 10.88 -1.24
CA LEU A 29 -7.23 11.56 -2.22
C LEU A 29 -7.84 11.64 -3.62
N LEU A 30 -8.74 10.71 -3.96
CA LEU A 30 -9.33 10.61 -5.30
C LEU A 30 -10.86 10.71 -5.30
N ASN A 31 -11.51 10.75 -4.13
CA ASN A 31 -12.97 10.72 -3.99
C ASN A 31 -13.62 9.48 -4.65
N ILE A 32 -12.96 8.32 -4.54
CA ILE A 32 -13.41 7.03 -5.08
C ILE A 32 -13.72 6.08 -3.93
N ASP A 33 -14.92 5.49 -3.92
CA ASP A 33 -15.29 4.46 -2.94
C ASP A 33 -14.97 3.06 -3.49
N LEU A 34 -14.25 2.26 -2.70
CA LEU A 34 -13.88 0.89 -3.05
C LEU A 34 -14.62 -0.11 -2.15
N SER A 35 -15.29 -1.08 -2.78
CA SER A 35 -15.92 -2.19 -2.07
C SER A 35 -14.88 -3.13 -1.48
N LYS A 36 -15.10 -3.59 -0.24
CA LYS A 36 -14.28 -4.62 0.43
C LYS A 36 -14.94 -6.01 0.44
N GLN A 37 -16.10 -6.16 -0.19
CA GLN A 37 -16.93 -7.36 -0.05
C GLN A 37 -16.19 -8.65 -0.47
N GLN A 38 -15.31 -8.57 -1.47
CA GLN A 38 -14.59 -9.73 -2.02
C GLN A 38 -13.19 -9.90 -1.42
N GLN A 39 -12.81 -9.10 -0.41
CA GLN A 39 -11.48 -9.22 0.21
C GLN A 39 -11.28 -10.58 0.91
N SER A 40 -12.34 -11.15 1.48
CA SER A 40 -12.33 -12.42 2.22
C SER A 40 -13.17 -13.52 1.56
N SER A 41 -13.31 -13.50 0.23
CA SER A 41 -13.95 -14.59 -0.52
C SER A 41 -12.96 -15.71 -0.87
N ASP A 42 -13.45 -16.82 -1.43
CA ASP A 42 -12.60 -17.95 -1.82
C ASP A 42 -11.80 -17.63 -3.09
N TRP A 43 -10.56 -17.18 -2.90
CA TRP A 43 -9.59 -16.89 -3.97
C TRP A 43 -8.85 -18.14 -4.48
N GLY A 44 -9.07 -19.30 -3.85
CA GLY A 44 -8.50 -20.58 -4.28
C GLY A 44 -9.39 -21.36 -5.25
N ALA A 45 -10.59 -20.86 -5.55
CA ALA A 45 -11.54 -21.50 -6.46
C ALA A 45 -10.99 -21.63 -7.89
N GLU A 46 -11.32 -22.73 -8.56
CA GLU A 46 -10.90 -23.00 -9.95
C GLU A 46 -11.43 -21.94 -10.94
N THR A 47 -12.62 -21.39 -10.67
CA THR A 47 -13.23 -20.30 -11.45
C THR A 47 -13.58 -19.14 -10.53
N LEU A 48 -13.05 -17.96 -10.83
CA LEU A 48 -13.38 -16.74 -10.11
C LEU A 48 -14.72 -16.16 -10.58
N THR A 49 -15.48 -15.62 -9.63
CA THR A 49 -16.71 -14.88 -9.91
C THR A 49 -16.41 -13.53 -10.55
N GLU A 50 -17.37 -12.97 -11.29
CA GLU A 50 -17.20 -11.62 -11.84
C GLU A 50 -16.98 -10.54 -10.76
N GLU A 51 -17.55 -10.73 -9.57
CA GLU A 51 -17.36 -9.82 -8.45
C GLU A 51 -15.91 -9.83 -7.96
N GLN A 52 -15.29 -11.01 -7.85
CA GLN A 52 -13.87 -11.15 -7.53
C GLN A 52 -13.00 -10.50 -8.61
N LEU A 53 -13.31 -10.73 -9.90
CA LEU A 53 -12.57 -10.09 -11.00
C LEU A 53 -12.65 -8.55 -10.93
N ARG A 54 -13.85 -8.00 -10.69
CA ARG A 54 -14.04 -6.55 -10.50
C ARG A 54 -13.28 -6.01 -9.29
N TYR A 55 -13.31 -6.73 -8.17
CA TYR A 55 -12.55 -6.37 -6.97
C TYR A 55 -11.04 -6.34 -7.25
N ALA A 56 -10.49 -7.41 -7.84
CA ALA A 56 -9.07 -7.50 -8.14
C ALA A 56 -8.60 -6.40 -9.10
N ALA A 57 -9.39 -6.07 -10.12
CA ALA A 57 -9.09 -4.96 -11.02
C ALA A 57 -9.09 -3.60 -10.29
N SER A 58 -10.08 -3.39 -9.41
CA SER A 58 -10.22 -2.14 -8.66
C SER A 58 -9.08 -1.90 -7.66
N ASP A 59 -8.51 -2.97 -7.10
CA ASP A 59 -7.38 -2.92 -6.15
C ASP A 59 -6.07 -2.42 -6.78
N VAL A 60 -5.95 -2.43 -8.11
CA VAL A 60 -4.75 -1.96 -8.83
C VAL A 60 -4.99 -0.72 -9.70
N LEU A 61 -6.23 -0.49 -10.13
CA LEU A 61 -6.59 0.54 -11.12
C LEU A 61 -6.13 1.95 -10.72
N HIS A 62 -6.17 2.26 -9.42
CA HIS A 62 -5.94 3.62 -8.93
C HIS A 62 -4.54 3.86 -8.35
N LEU A 63 -3.65 2.85 -8.35
CA LEU A 63 -2.34 2.95 -7.69
C LEU A 63 -1.44 4.04 -8.28
N HIS A 64 -1.48 4.26 -9.60
CA HIS A 64 -0.69 5.31 -10.25
C HIS A 64 -1.17 6.71 -9.85
N ALA A 65 -2.49 6.93 -9.81
CA ALA A 65 -3.05 8.21 -9.39
C ALA A 65 -2.75 8.49 -7.90
N LEU A 66 -2.83 7.46 -7.05
CA LEU A 66 -2.44 7.57 -5.64
C LEU A 66 -0.96 7.90 -5.48
N ARG A 67 -0.08 7.25 -6.24
CA ARG A 67 1.36 7.55 -6.24
C ARG A 67 1.59 9.03 -6.55
N SER A 68 1.02 9.56 -7.63
CA SER A 68 1.23 10.98 -7.99
C SER A 68 0.79 11.95 -6.89
N ARG A 69 -0.31 11.65 -6.19
CA ARG A 69 -0.78 12.47 -5.05
C ARG A 69 0.18 12.36 -3.87
N LEU A 70 0.64 11.16 -3.54
CA LEU A 70 1.54 10.91 -2.42
C LEU A 70 2.94 11.47 -2.65
N ASP A 71 3.46 11.39 -3.88
CA ASP A 71 4.74 11.99 -4.27
C ASP A 71 4.71 13.51 -4.01
N ALA A 72 3.66 14.21 -4.44
CA ALA A 72 3.51 15.64 -4.18
C ALA A 72 3.43 15.98 -2.67
N MET A 73 2.82 15.09 -1.86
CA MET A 73 2.78 15.28 -0.41
C MET A 73 4.15 15.02 0.23
N LEU A 74 4.86 13.95 -0.18
CA LEU A 74 6.21 13.65 0.30
C LEU A 74 7.18 14.80 -0.02
N ALA A 75 7.07 15.39 -1.21
CA ALA A 75 7.83 16.58 -1.62
C ALA A 75 7.60 17.73 -0.65
N ARG A 76 6.33 18.06 -0.40
CA ARG A 76 5.93 19.15 0.50
C ARG A 76 6.45 18.95 1.92
N GLU A 77 6.44 17.72 2.43
CA GLU A 77 6.91 17.39 3.78
C GLU A 77 8.44 17.18 3.86
N GLY A 78 9.16 17.21 2.72
CA GLY A 78 10.60 16.96 2.66
C GLY A 78 11.00 15.51 2.98
N ARG A 79 10.14 14.53 2.71
CA ARG A 79 10.30 13.12 3.11
C ARG A 79 10.55 12.15 1.96
N GLU A 80 10.79 12.66 0.75
CA GLU A 80 11.00 11.85 -0.47
C GLU A 80 12.17 10.87 -0.33
N GLN A 81 13.32 11.34 0.16
CA GLN A 81 14.53 10.52 0.30
C GLN A 81 14.32 9.39 1.32
N LEU A 82 13.64 9.68 2.43
CA LEU A 82 13.30 8.68 3.43
C LEU A 82 12.35 7.63 2.86
N ALA A 83 11.32 8.04 2.12
CA ALA A 83 10.41 7.12 1.44
C ALA A 83 11.17 6.22 0.44
N GLY A 84 12.08 6.80 -0.35
CA GLY A 84 12.96 6.06 -1.25
C GLY A 84 13.77 4.98 -0.53
N ALA A 85 14.47 5.34 0.55
CA ALA A 85 15.24 4.39 1.35
C ALA A 85 14.35 3.27 1.93
N CYS A 86 13.12 3.59 2.37
CA CYS A 86 12.17 2.58 2.82
C CYS A 86 11.73 1.63 1.69
N PHE A 87 11.54 2.14 0.47
CA PHE A 87 11.19 1.32 -0.68
C PHE A 87 12.32 0.37 -1.08
N ASP A 88 13.56 0.85 -1.05
CA ASP A 88 14.75 0.05 -1.34
C ASP A 88 14.97 -1.04 -0.27
N PHE A 89 14.62 -0.77 0.99
CA PHE A 89 14.68 -1.77 2.06
C PHE A 89 13.54 -2.80 2.03
N LEU A 90 12.41 -2.49 1.39
CA LEU A 90 11.21 -3.32 1.44
C LEU A 90 11.43 -4.78 0.99
N PRO A 91 12.18 -5.10 -0.08
CA PRO A 91 12.53 -6.48 -0.42
C PRO A 91 13.29 -7.21 0.70
N HIS A 92 14.19 -6.50 1.40
CA HIS A 92 14.94 -7.07 2.52
C HIS A 92 14.03 -7.31 3.73
N ARG A 93 13.08 -6.42 4.02
CA ARG A 93 12.05 -6.67 5.05
C ARG A 93 11.25 -7.93 4.76
N VAL A 94 10.88 -8.17 3.50
CA VAL A 94 10.17 -9.40 3.10
C VAL A 94 11.05 -10.64 3.34
N LEU A 95 12.35 -10.58 3.02
CA LEU A 95 13.27 -11.69 3.31
C LEU A 95 13.43 -11.95 4.82
N LEU A 96 13.45 -10.90 5.63
CA LEU A 96 13.45 -11.02 7.09
C LEU A 96 12.15 -11.69 7.58
N ASP A 97 11.00 -11.33 7.03
CA ASP A 97 9.72 -11.97 7.38
C ASP A 97 9.75 -13.47 7.07
N LEU A 98 10.19 -13.85 5.87
CA LEU A 98 10.34 -15.25 5.46
C LEU A 98 11.37 -16.01 6.30
N GLY A 99 12.37 -15.31 6.85
CA GLY A 99 13.39 -15.85 7.75
C GLY A 99 12.94 -16.03 9.20
N GLY A 100 11.70 -15.65 9.54
CA GLY A 100 11.14 -15.80 10.88
C GLY A 100 11.21 -14.55 11.77
N TRP A 101 11.62 -13.40 11.22
CA TRP A 101 11.69 -12.13 11.95
C TRP A 101 10.42 -11.28 11.82
N SER A 102 9.27 -11.83 11.38
CA SER A 102 8.07 -11.04 11.04
C SER A 102 7.51 -10.22 12.21
N GLU A 103 7.58 -10.74 13.43
CA GLU A 103 7.11 -10.07 14.66
C GLU A 103 8.19 -9.21 15.33
N GLN A 104 9.40 -9.18 14.76
CA GLN A 104 10.55 -8.47 15.32
C GLN A 104 10.93 -7.31 14.41
N ASP A 105 10.93 -6.11 14.97
CA ASP A 105 11.65 -5.01 14.35
C ASP A 105 13.14 -5.25 14.56
N ILE A 106 13.87 -5.53 13.47
CA ILE A 106 15.31 -5.85 13.52
C ILE A 106 16.15 -4.65 13.98
N PHE A 107 15.56 -3.46 14.04
CA PHE A 107 16.18 -2.24 14.54
C PHE A 107 15.88 -1.96 16.03
N ALA A 108 15.00 -2.73 16.67
CA ALA A 108 14.67 -2.60 18.10
C ALA A 108 15.68 -3.33 19.01
N HIS A 109 15.72 -2.95 20.29
CA HIS A 109 16.53 -3.59 21.34
C HIS A 109 15.95 -4.94 21.80
#